data_AF-X0XEX9-F1
#
_entry.id   AF-X0XEX9-F1
#
_cell.length_a   1.000
_cell.length_b   1.000
_cell.length_c   1.000
_cell.angle_alpha   90.00
_cell.angle_beta   90.00
_cell.angle_gamma   90.00
#
_symmetry.space_group_name_H-M   'P 1'
#
loop_
_entity.id
_entity.type
_entity.pdbx_description
1 polymer ?
#
loop_
_entity_poly.entity_id
_entity_poly.type
_entity_poly.pdbx_seq_one_letter_code
_entity_poly.pdbx_strand_id
1 'polypeptide(L)'
;DCRAPDQVKVWYQAGELSQRYLDAVNVTADYDNGAVVDPLSDYWAETIAWLATARLERTLCACKNVIALANDLRRDVSRTDPDGPTWFVDPAELGNPFGTLKGEIKAWRRVSKIASVRAKVAVI
;
A
#
# COMPACT_ATOMS: atom_id res chain seq x y z
N ASP A 1 -23.79 -13.05 -8.26
CA ASP A 1 -23.45 -13.94 -9.38
C ASP A 1 -22.25 -13.35 -10.11
N CYS A 2 -21.07 -13.95 -9.98
CA CYS A 2 -19.83 -13.46 -10.59
C CYS A 2 -19.43 -14.40 -11.72
N ARG A 3 -19.70 -14.00 -12.97
CA ARG A 3 -19.34 -14.75 -14.17
C ARG A 3 -17.93 -14.37 -14.62
N ALA A 4 -17.09 -15.37 -14.91
CA ALA A 4 -15.77 -15.17 -15.48
C ALA A 4 -15.88 -14.46 -16.84
N PRO A 5 -14.96 -13.54 -17.18
CA PRO A 5 -15.01 -12.86 -18.48
C PRO A 5 -14.66 -13.83 -19.61
N ASP A 6 -15.60 -14.06 -20.54
CA ASP A 6 -15.47 -14.94 -21.72
C ASP A 6 -14.41 -14.43 -22.75
N GLN A 7 -13.80 -13.27 -22.50
CA GLN A 7 -12.70 -12.70 -23.29
C GLN A 7 -11.63 -12.13 -22.37
N VAL A 8 -10.44 -12.73 -22.36
CA VAL A 8 -9.23 -12.07 -21.85
C VAL A 8 -8.79 -11.05 -22.91
N LYS A 9 -9.51 -9.94 -23.00
CA LYS A 9 -8.94 -8.76 -23.65
C LYS A 9 -7.75 -8.35 -22.78
N VAL A 10 -6.58 -8.14 -23.40
CA VAL A 10 -5.35 -7.64 -22.75
C VAL A 10 -5.60 -6.21 -22.26
N TRP A 11 -6.44 -6.07 -21.24
CA TRP A 11 -6.64 -4.82 -20.53
C TRP A 11 -5.61 -4.83 -19.42
N TYR A 12 -4.55 -4.07 -19.65
CA TYR A 12 -3.78 -3.48 -18.58
C TYR A 12 -3.02 -4.48 -17.68
N GLN A 13 -1.96 -5.10 -18.20
CA GLN A 13 -0.86 -5.63 -17.37
C GLN A 13 -0.01 -4.49 -16.76
N ALA A 14 -0.64 -3.46 -16.20
CA ALA A 14 0.03 -2.37 -15.51
C ALA A 14 -0.38 -2.41 -14.03
N GLY A 15 -0.03 -3.50 -13.35
CA GLY A 15 -0.33 -3.75 -11.95
C GLY A 15 0.66 -4.70 -11.30
N GLU A 16 0.80 -4.61 -9.98
CA GLU A 16 1.41 -5.66 -9.18
C GLU A 16 0.33 -6.73 -8.93
N LEU A 17 0.54 -7.96 -9.41
CA LEU A 17 -0.36 -9.07 -9.15
C LEU A 17 -0.20 -9.55 -7.71
N SER A 18 -1.29 -9.91 -7.04
CA SER A 18 -1.18 -10.50 -5.71
C SER A 18 -0.55 -11.90 -5.77
N GLN A 19 0.30 -12.23 -4.79
CA GLN A 19 0.88 -13.58 -4.71
C GLN A 19 -0.22 -14.65 -4.59
N ARG A 20 -1.30 -14.35 -3.86
CA ARG A 20 -2.47 -15.22 -3.74
C ARG A 20 -3.11 -15.53 -5.10
N TYR A 21 -3.19 -14.54 -5.99
CA TYR A 21 -3.68 -14.75 -7.35
C TYR A 21 -2.74 -15.65 -8.14
N LEU A 22 -1.43 -15.41 -8.07
CA LEU A 22 -0.42 -16.26 -8.73
C LEU A 22 -0.46 -17.70 -8.20
N ASP A 23 -0.56 -17.88 -6.89
CA ASP A 23 -0.63 -19.20 -6.26
C ASP A 23 -1.91 -19.93 -6.66
N ALA A 24 -3.06 -19.25 -6.67
CA ALA A 24 -4.32 -19.84 -7.08
C ALA A 24 -4.30 -20.27 -8.56
N VAL A 25 -3.76 -19.44 -9.45
CA VAL A 25 -3.61 -19.78 -10.88
C VAL A 25 -2.66 -20.98 -11.08
N ASN A 26 -1.61 -21.10 -10.27
CA ASN A 26 -0.63 -22.18 -10.38
C ASN A 26 -1.07 -23.50 -9.71
N VAL A 27 -2.00 -23.46 -8.74
CA VAL A 27 -2.46 -24.63 -7.99
C VAL A 27 -3.66 -25.32 -8.65
N THR A 28 -4.44 -24.61 -9.47
CA THR A 28 -5.67 -25.17 -10.05
C THR A 28 -5.64 -25.16 -11.58
N ALA A 29 -5.09 -26.22 -12.17
CA ALA A 29 -5.37 -26.58 -13.58
C ALA A 29 -6.79 -27.16 -13.76
N ASP A 30 -7.57 -27.27 -12.69
CA ASP A 30 -8.82 -28.05 -12.60
C ASP A 30 -10.01 -27.25 -12.02
N TYR A 31 -10.02 -25.92 -12.19
CA TYR A 31 -11.14 -25.08 -11.74
C TYR A 31 -12.03 -24.66 -12.92
N ASP A 32 -12.98 -25.54 -13.24
CA ASP A 32 -14.02 -25.37 -14.26
C ASP A 32 -15.18 -24.43 -13.83
N ASN A 33 -15.00 -23.54 -12.84
CA ASN A 33 -16.10 -22.71 -12.29
C ASN A 33 -15.69 -21.44 -11.51
N GLY A 34 -14.88 -20.55 -12.10
CA GLY A 34 -14.86 -19.16 -11.63
C GLY A 34 -13.49 -18.50 -11.67
N ALA A 35 -13.38 -17.48 -12.49
CA ALA A 35 -12.22 -16.61 -12.54
C ALA A 35 -11.89 -16.09 -11.13
N VAL A 36 -10.69 -16.41 -10.65
CA VAL A 36 -10.13 -15.73 -9.50
C VAL A 36 -9.96 -14.27 -9.91
N VAL A 37 -10.76 -13.37 -9.35
CA VAL A 37 -10.57 -11.94 -9.54
C VAL A 37 -9.22 -11.60 -8.88
N ASP A 38 -8.28 -10.99 -9.62
CA ASP A 38 -7.01 -10.54 -9.05
C ASP A 38 -7.31 -9.55 -7.91
N PRO A 39 -7.13 -9.94 -6.63
CA PRO A 39 -7.34 -9.04 -5.53
C PRO A 39 -6.17 -8.04 -5.47
N LEU A 40 -6.43 -6.87 -4.89
CA LEU A 40 -5.37 -5.93 -4.58
C LEU A 40 -4.25 -6.63 -3.79
N SER A 41 -2.99 -6.47 -4.20
CA SER A 41 -1.86 -7.05 -3.47
C SER A 41 -1.86 -6.57 -2.01
N ASP A 42 -1.45 -7.43 -1.07
CA ASP A 42 -1.33 -7.04 0.35
C ASP A 42 -0.38 -5.84 0.52
N TYR A 43 0.62 -5.74 -0.36
CA TYR A 43 1.53 -4.61 -0.41
C TYR A 43 0.81 -3.29 -0.68
N TRP A 44 -0.06 -3.24 -1.69
CA TRP A 44 -0.87 -2.05 -1.99
C TRP A 44 -1.98 -1.84 -0.96
N ALA A 45 -2.61 -2.91 -0.49
CA ALA A 45 -3.65 -2.83 0.53
C ALA A 45 -3.12 -2.16 1.82
N GLU A 46 -1.95 -2.59 2.30
CA GLU A 46 -1.31 -2.01 3.47
C GLU A 46 -0.81 -0.58 3.20
N THR A 47 -0.29 -0.31 2.00
CA THR A 47 0.14 1.05 1.59
C THR A 47 -1.03 2.04 1.64
N ILE A 48 -2.18 1.64 1.08
CA ILE A 48 -3.41 2.44 1.10
C ILE A 48 -3.93 2.58 2.52
N ALA A 49 -3.90 1.50 3.32
CA ALA A 49 -4.34 1.54 4.71
C ALA A 49 -3.52 2.52 5.55
N TRP A 50 -2.20 2.57 5.38
CA TRP A 50 -1.34 3.53 6.07
C TRP A 50 -1.64 4.97 5.68
N LEU A 51 -1.78 5.24 4.37
CA LEU A 51 -2.09 6.56 3.85
C LEU A 51 -3.46 7.05 4.34
N ALA A 52 -4.48 6.19 4.24
CA ALA A 52 -5.83 6.51 4.70
C ALA A 52 -5.86 6.75 6.21
N THR A 53 -5.21 5.88 6.99
CA THR A 53 -5.18 5.99 8.46
C THR A 53 -4.49 7.26 8.93
N ALA A 54 -3.41 7.69 8.27
CA ALA A 54 -2.73 8.95 8.58
C ALA A 54 -3.67 10.17 8.45
N ARG A 55 -4.61 10.13 7.48
CA ARG A 55 -5.53 11.22 7.18
C ARG A 55 -6.86 11.17 7.95
N LEU A 56 -7.07 10.15 8.77
CA LEU A 56 -8.27 10.09 9.60
C LEU A 56 -8.23 11.19 10.66
N GLU A 57 -9.26 12.02 10.70
CA GLU A 57 -9.43 13.00 11.77
C GLU A 57 -9.79 12.33 13.10
N ARG A 58 -10.58 11.25 13.02
CA ARG A 58 -11.11 10.52 14.18
C ARG A 58 -10.27 9.28 14.48
N THR A 59 -10.19 8.95 15.76
CA THR A 59 -9.57 7.70 16.22
C THR A 59 -10.43 6.51 15.83
N LEU A 60 -9.80 5.38 15.50
CA LEU A 60 -10.51 4.13 15.24
C LEU A 60 -11.11 3.59 16.54
N CYS A 61 -12.35 3.09 16.48
CA CYS A 61 -12.92 2.28 17.56
C CYS A 61 -12.36 0.86 17.42
N ALA A 62 -11.30 0.55 18.16
CA ALA A 62 -10.60 -0.73 18.02
C ALA A 62 -9.86 -1.12 19.30
N CYS A 63 -9.29 -2.32 19.31
CA CYS A 63 -8.43 -2.79 20.39
C CYS A 63 -7.19 -1.88 20.56
N LYS A 64 -6.62 -1.85 21.76
CA LYS A 64 -5.50 -0.98 22.17
C LYS A 64 -4.35 -0.92 21.15
N ASN A 65 -3.98 -2.06 20.56
CA ASN A 65 -2.89 -2.14 19.59
C ASN A 65 -3.19 -1.40 18.28
N VAL A 66 -4.44 -1.49 17.80
CA VAL A 66 -4.87 -0.82 16.56
C VAL A 66 -4.93 0.68 16.76
N ILE A 67 -5.40 1.14 17.93
CA ILE A 67 -5.39 2.56 18.30
C ILE A 67 -3.95 3.09 18.36
N ALA A 68 -3.03 2.34 18.98
CA ALA A 68 -1.62 2.72 19.05
C ALA A 68 -0.99 2.83 17.66
N LEU A 69 -1.25 1.86 16.77
CA LEU A 69 -0.79 1.90 15.38
C LEU A 69 -1.38 3.10 14.63
N ALA A 70 -2.69 3.35 14.75
CA ALA A 70 -3.34 4.47 14.10
C ALA A 70 -2.77 5.82 14.58
N ASN A 71 -2.56 5.98 15.88
CA ASN A 71 -1.94 7.18 16.46
C ASN A 71 -0.49 7.34 15.99
N ASP A 72 0.26 6.25 15.86
CA ASP A 72 1.62 6.30 15.32
C ASP A 72 1.64 6.75 13.85
N LEU A 73 0.73 6.22 13.02
CA LEU A 73 0.61 6.59 11.60
C LEU A 73 0.17 8.04 11.41
N ARG A 74 -0.63 8.59 12.33
CA ARG A 74 -1.12 9.98 12.32
C ARG A 74 -0.12 10.99 12.90
N ARG A 75 1.03 10.53 13.40
CA ARG A 75 2.02 11.44 14.00
C ARG A 75 2.72 12.25 12.91
N ASP A 76 2.74 13.57 13.08
CA ASP A 76 3.53 14.49 12.27
C ASP A 76 5.00 14.42 12.69
N VAL A 77 5.88 14.13 11.73
CA VAL A 77 7.33 14.01 11.97
C VAL A 77 8.11 15.23 11.50
N SER A 78 7.43 16.25 10.95
CA SER A 78 8.06 17.54 10.65
C SER A 78 8.32 18.39 11.90
N ARG A 79 7.62 18.07 13.00
CA ARG A 79 7.70 18.79 14.26
C ARG A 79 8.65 18.09 15.21
N THR A 80 9.69 18.80 15.62
CA THR A 80 10.55 18.42 16.74
C THR A 80 9.92 18.92 18.02
N ASP A 81 9.49 18.01 18.89
CA ASP A 81 8.96 18.36 20.21
C ASP A 81 10.13 18.41 21.22
N PRO A 82 10.32 19.50 22.00
CA PRO A 82 11.43 19.62 22.95
C PRO A 82 11.47 18.50 24.00
N ASP A 83 10.29 18.02 24.40
CA ASP A 83 10.11 16.98 25.43
C ASP A 83 9.66 15.63 24.83
N GLY A 84 9.58 15.53 23.50
CA GLY A 84 9.05 14.36 22.80
C GLY A 84 10.11 13.56 22.05
N PRO A 85 9.77 12.35 21.56
CA PRO A 85 10.68 11.54 20.76
C PRO A 85 11.04 12.26 19.47
N THR A 86 12.34 12.56 19.30
CA THR A 86 12.89 13.11 18.07
C THR A 86 12.89 12.03 16.99
N TRP A 87 12.22 12.28 15.88
CA TRP A 87 12.25 11.39 14.72
C TRP A 87 13.24 11.93 13.68
N PHE A 88 14.29 11.16 13.41
CA PHE A 88 15.18 11.45 12.30
C PHE A 88 14.52 10.94 11.02
N VAL A 89 13.98 11.87 10.24
CA VAL A 89 13.47 11.62 8.89
C VAL A 89 14.33 12.40 7.91
N ASP A 90 14.68 11.75 6.80
CA ASP A 90 15.45 12.39 5.74
C ASP A 90 14.69 13.62 5.22
N PRO A 91 15.31 14.81 5.14
CA PRO A 91 14.67 15.98 4.56
C PRO A 91 14.07 15.76 3.17
N ALA A 92 14.66 14.88 2.35
CA ALA A 92 14.13 14.52 1.04
C ALA A 92 12.77 13.81 1.13
N GLU A 93 12.54 13.05 2.21
CA GLU A 93 11.26 12.39 2.44
C GLU A 93 10.22 13.36 3.00
N LEU A 94 10.59 14.42 3.71
CA LEU A 94 9.63 15.45 4.14
C LEU A 94 9.05 16.23 2.95
N GLY A 95 9.80 16.34 1.85
CA GLY A 95 9.36 16.94 0.58
C GLY A 95 8.49 16.03 -0.30
N ASN A 96 8.01 14.90 0.23
CA ASN A 96 7.18 13.96 -0.55
C ASN A 96 5.77 14.51 -0.85
N PRO A 97 5.10 14.03 -1.90
CA PRO A 97 3.79 14.55 -2.31
C PRO A 97 2.62 14.11 -1.42
N PHE A 98 2.80 13.17 -0.50
CA PHE A 98 1.73 12.67 0.38
C PHE A 98 1.58 13.48 1.66
N GLY A 99 2.67 14.01 2.22
CA GLY A 99 2.67 14.87 3.40
C GLY A 99 3.68 14.46 4.46
N THR A 100 3.61 15.06 5.65
CA THR A 100 4.60 14.91 6.72
C THR A 100 4.18 13.92 7.80
N LEU A 101 3.01 13.27 7.68
CA LEU A 101 2.59 12.27 8.66
C LEU A 101 3.35 10.97 8.44
N LYS A 102 3.58 10.22 9.53
CA LYS A 102 4.36 8.98 9.48
C LYS A 102 3.77 7.94 8.52
N GLY A 103 2.45 7.81 8.45
CA GLY A 103 1.78 6.91 7.49
C GLY A 103 1.91 7.36 6.04
N GLU A 104 1.93 8.67 5.80
CA GLU A 104 2.14 9.26 4.46
C GLU A 104 3.56 8.99 3.97
N ILE A 105 4.56 9.20 4.83
CA ILE A 105 5.97 8.91 4.50
C ILE A 105 6.18 7.41 4.28
N LYS A 106 5.58 6.55 5.11
CA LYS A 106 5.65 5.09 4.90
C LYS A 106 5.06 4.68 3.56
N ALA A 107 3.92 5.25 3.18
CA ALA A 107 3.31 5.00 1.88
C ALA A 107 4.19 5.51 0.73
N TRP A 108 4.76 6.70 0.86
CA TRP A 108 5.66 7.27 -0.15
C TRP A 108 6.91 6.44 -0.37
N ARG A 109 7.56 5.96 0.71
CA ARG A 109 8.73 5.07 0.63
C ARG A 109 8.42 3.82 -0.19
N ARG A 110 7.25 3.22 0.00
CA ARG A 110 6.79 2.05 -0.77
C ARG A 110 6.60 2.38 -2.24
N VAL A 111 5.83 3.43 -2.54
CA VAL A 111 5.54 3.85 -3.92
C VAL A 111 6.83 4.24 -4.66
N SER A 112 7.71 5.00 -4.02
CA SER A 112 8.99 5.44 -4.59
C SER A 112 9.91 4.27 -4.94
N LYS A 113 9.91 3.21 -4.11
CA LYS A 113 10.67 1.99 -4.38
C LYS A 113 10.17 1.30 -5.65
N ILE A 114 8.85 1.19 -5.83
CA ILE A 114 8.28 0.58 -7.05
C ILE A 114 8.55 1.48 -8.27
N ALA A 115 8.34 2.78 -8.16
CA ALA A 115 8.55 3.73 -9.25
C ALA A 115 10.02 3.73 -9.73
N SER A 116 10.98 3.74 -8.80
CA SER A 116 12.41 3.69 -9.12
C SER A 116 12.84 2.36 -9.73
N VAL A 117 12.22 1.23 -9.34
CA VAL A 117 12.47 -0.08 -9.97
C VAL A 117 11.92 -0.10 -11.39
N ARG A 118 10.69 0.38 -11.62
CA ARG A 118 10.10 0.42 -12.97
C ARG A 118 10.89 1.31 -13.94
N ALA A 119 11.39 2.46 -13.47
CA ALA A 119 12.24 3.32 -14.28
C ALA A 119 13.54 2.63 -14.75
N LYS A 120 14.07 1.67 -13.99
CA LYS A 120 15.27 0.91 -14.37
C LYS A 120 14.99 -0.20 -15.38
N VAL A 121 13.79 -0.76 -15.39
CA VAL A 121 13.41 -1.87 -16.29
C VAL A 121 12.97 -1.37 -17.67
N ALA A 122 12.48 -0.13 -17.76
CA ALA A 122 12.03 0.49 -19.01
C ALA A 122 13.18 1.03 -19.90
N VAL A 123 14.45 0.81 -19.53
CA VAL A 123 15.63 1.20 -20.30
C VAL A 123 16.27 -0.06 -20.90
N ILE A 124 15.72 -0.55 -22.02
CA ILE A 124 16.36 -1.47 -22.97
C ILE A 124 15.91 -1.08 -24.38
#